data_AF-A0A250X7G0-F1
#
_entry.id   AF-A0A250X7G0-F1
#
_cell.length_a   1.000
_cell.length_b   1.000
_cell.length_c   1.000
_cell.angle_alpha   90.00
_cell.angle_beta   90.00
_cell.angle_gamma   90.00
#
_symmetry.space_group_name_H-M   'P 1'
#
loop_
_entity.id
_entity.type
_entity.pdbx_description
1 polymer ?
#
loop_
_entity_poly.entity_id
_entity_poly.type
_entity_poly.pdbx_seq_one_letter_code
_entity_poly.pdbx_strand_id
1 'polypeptide(L)'
;MSYLESFSKSIDQSLSTSDVVTKVIIPGTKEHHCRYVDILDSQCVGPPDFFISHRWGANFQTLLKSVKQHFEEEDSALGKDICVWIDIFAINQHPGREQVDDLAHLQNVIRQAQSTLLILDDTGQVLCLGITDCVPCFVLTFKLYAMASQI
;
A
#
# COMPACT_ATOMS: atom_id res chain seq x y z
N MET A 1 -6.06 -3.99 9.98
CA MET A 1 -4.95 -4.96 9.79
C MET A 1 -5.39 -6.42 9.58
N SER A 2 -6.47 -6.89 10.20
CA SER A 2 -6.95 -8.30 10.10
C SER A 2 -7.09 -8.84 8.67
N TYR A 3 -7.63 -8.05 7.73
CA TYR A 3 -7.73 -8.44 6.32
C TYR A 3 -6.38 -8.73 5.67
N LEU A 4 -5.39 -7.85 5.86
CA LEU A 4 -4.06 -7.99 5.26
C LEU A 4 -3.35 -9.25 5.75
N GLU A 5 -3.56 -9.66 7.00
CA GLU A 5 -3.00 -10.92 7.50
C GLU A 5 -3.61 -12.14 6.82
N SER A 6 -4.93 -12.15 6.65
CA SER A 6 -5.65 -13.21 5.93
C SER A 6 -5.23 -13.26 4.47
N PHE A 7 -5.11 -12.11 3.81
CA PHE A 7 -4.61 -12.00 2.45
C PHE A 7 -3.16 -12.49 2.33
N SER A 8 -2.29 -12.10 3.27
CA SER A 8 -0.91 -12.58 3.29
C SER A 8 -0.87 -14.09 3.34
N LYS A 9 -1.69 -14.74 4.17
CA LYS A 9 -1.70 -16.20 4.33
C LYS A 9 -2.25 -16.94 3.12
N SER A 10 -3.04 -16.28 2.26
CA SER A 10 -3.66 -16.91 1.09
C SER A 10 -2.78 -16.95 -0.15
N ILE A 11 -1.61 -16.30 -0.12
CA ILE A 11 -0.67 -16.21 -1.24
C ILE A 11 0.67 -16.87 -0.92
N ASP A 12 1.49 -17.10 -1.95
CA ASP A 12 2.87 -17.57 -1.77
C ASP A 12 3.70 -16.49 -1.05
N GLN A 13 4.35 -16.89 0.04
CA GLN A 13 5.13 -16.00 0.91
C GLN A 13 6.43 -15.51 0.26
N SER A 14 6.91 -16.17 -0.79
CA SER A 14 8.14 -15.79 -1.49
C SER A 14 7.97 -14.63 -2.47
N LEU A 15 6.72 -14.25 -2.77
CA LEU A 15 6.41 -13.28 -3.81
C LEU A 15 6.91 -11.87 -3.47
N SER A 16 7.50 -11.22 -4.46
CA SER A 16 7.67 -9.76 -4.43
C SER A 16 6.32 -9.07 -4.54
N THR A 17 6.25 -7.79 -4.19
CA THR A 17 5.01 -7.01 -4.34
C THR A 17 4.60 -6.91 -5.82
N SER A 18 5.55 -6.81 -6.75
CA SER A 18 5.29 -6.92 -8.20
C SER A 18 4.70 -8.28 -8.60
N ASP A 19 5.20 -9.37 -8.00
CA ASP A 19 4.64 -10.70 -8.23
C ASP A 19 3.20 -10.80 -7.73
N VAL A 20 2.89 -10.22 -6.55
CA VAL A 20 1.52 -10.19 -6.03
C VAL A 20 0.59 -9.45 -6.99
N VAL A 21 1.03 -8.31 -7.55
CA VAL A 21 0.24 -7.58 -8.55
C VAL A 21 -0.07 -8.47 -9.76
N THR A 22 0.97 -9.06 -10.36
CA THR A 22 0.85 -9.79 -11.62
C THR A 22 0.17 -11.16 -11.48
N LYS A 23 0.37 -11.85 -10.36
CA LYS A 23 -0.12 -13.22 -10.14
C LYS A 23 -1.42 -13.29 -9.35
N VAL A 24 -1.78 -12.24 -8.59
CA VAL A 24 -2.96 -12.25 -7.70
C VAL A 24 -3.89 -11.09 -8.03
N ILE A 25 -3.42 -9.85 -7.98
CA ILE A 25 -4.29 -8.67 -8.09
C ILE A 25 -4.91 -8.54 -9.49
N ILE A 26 -4.07 -8.52 -10.53
CA ILE A 26 -4.52 -8.37 -11.92
C ILE A 26 -5.44 -9.55 -12.31
N PRO A 27 -5.10 -10.83 -12.04
CA PRO A 27 -6.03 -11.93 -12.31
C PRO A 27 -7.34 -11.83 -11.52
N GLY A 28 -7.29 -11.46 -10.24
CA GLY A 28 -8.48 -11.37 -9.37
C GLY A 28 -9.43 -10.23 -9.72
N THR A 29 -8.93 -9.18 -10.38
CA THR A 29 -9.73 -8.01 -10.81
C THR A 29 -9.99 -7.99 -12.32
N LYS A 30 -9.55 -9.02 -13.05
CA LYS A 30 -9.61 -9.07 -14.52
C LYS A 30 -11.02 -8.95 -15.08
N GLU A 31 -12.02 -9.51 -14.42
CA GLU A 31 -13.41 -9.46 -14.90
C GLU A 31 -13.95 -8.03 -14.89
N HIS A 32 -13.67 -7.29 -13.82
CA HIS A 32 -14.25 -5.96 -13.59
C HIS A 32 -13.34 -4.80 -13.97
N HIS A 33 -12.04 -5.06 -14.23
CA HIS A 33 -11.02 -4.04 -14.53
C HIS A 33 -11.01 -2.89 -13.52
N CYS A 34 -11.05 -3.21 -12.22
CA CYS A 34 -11.18 -2.24 -11.12
C CYS A 34 -10.02 -2.37 -10.12
N ARG A 35 -10.02 -1.53 -9.07
CA ARG A 35 -9.06 -1.63 -7.96
C ARG A 35 -9.36 -2.89 -7.16
N TYR A 36 -8.36 -3.45 -6.49
CA TYR A 36 -8.58 -4.62 -5.64
C TYR A 36 -9.53 -4.32 -4.48
N VAL A 37 -9.46 -3.11 -3.92
CA VAL A 37 -10.36 -2.67 -2.85
C VAL A 37 -11.84 -2.66 -3.26
N ASP A 38 -12.15 -2.51 -4.55
CA ASP A 38 -13.54 -2.42 -5.04
C ASP A 38 -14.26 -3.78 -4.99
N ILE A 39 -13.52 -4.89 -4.90
CA ILE A 39 -14.07 -6.25 -4.78
C ILE A 39 -14.02 -6.79 -3.33
N LEU A 40 -13.53 -5.99 -2.38
CA LEU A 40 -13.51 -6.37 -0.97
C LEU A 40 -14.85 -6.06 -0.30
N ASP A 41 -15.10 -6.76 0.82
CA ASP A 41 -16.19 -6.38 1.70
C ASP A 41 -15.95 -4.96 2.24
N SER A 42 -17.02 -4.16 2.24
CA SER A 42 -17.03 -2.80 2.81
C SER A 42 -16.48 -2.71 4.24
N GLN A 43 -16.57 -3.76 5.05
CA GLN A 43 -16.00 -3.79 6.40
C GLN A 43 -14.46 -3.78 6.42
N CYS A 44 -13.82 -4.13 5.30
CA CYS A 44 -12.36 -4.17 5.14
C CYS A 44 -11.80 -2.88 4.54
N VAL A 45 -12.65 -1.92 4.17
CA VAL A 45 -12.27 -0.71 3.42
C VAL A 45 -12.73 0.54 4.17
N GLY A 46 -11.83 1.52 4.30
CA GLY A 46 -12.10 2.76 5.01
C GLY A 46 -11.15 3.88 4.60
N PRO A 47 -11.35 5.10 5.13
CA PRO A 47 -10.40 6.20 4.93
C PRO A 47 -9.03 5.83 5.51
N PRO A 48 -7.92 6.21 4.84
CA PRO A 48 -6.59 5.77 5.26
C PRO A 48 -6.11 6.54 6.49
N ASP A 49 -5.75 5.83 7.55
CA ASP A 49 -5.02 6.40 8.68
C ASP A 49 -3.54 6.60 8.31
N PHE A 50 -2.95 5.67 7.54
CA PHE A 50 -1.53 5.73 7.13
C PHE A 50 -1.34 5.47 5.65
N PHE A 51 -0.38 6.17 5.04
CA PHE A 51 0.07 5.91 3.67
C PHE A 51 1.32 5.03 3.68
N ILE A 52 1.31 3.92 2.94
CA ILE A 52 2.45 2.98 2.89
C ILE A 52 3.23 3.16 1.60
N SER A 53 4.47 3.63 1.72
CA SER A 53 5.43 3.70 0.61
C SER A 53 6.45 2.58 0.73
N HIS A 54 6.56 1.77 -0.32
CA HIS A 54 7.38 0.57 -0.31
C HIS A 54 7.96 0.29 -1.70
N ARG A 55 8.93 -0.65 -1.76
CA ARG A 55 9.54 -1.08 -3.01
C ARG A 55 8.77 -2.27 -3.60
N TRP A 56 8.35 -2.14 -4.85
CA TRP A 56 7.62 -3.19 -5.57
C TRP A 56 8.41 -4.49 -5.72
N GLY A 57 9.72 -4.41 -5.96
CA GLY A 57 10.61 -5.58 -6.02
C GLY A 57 10.94 -6.22 -4.67
N ALA A 58 10.48 -5.66 -3.54
CA ALA A 58 10.69 -6.25 -2.23
C ALA A 58 9.63 -7.31 -1.92
N ASN A 59 9.96 -8.24 -1.02
CA ASN A 59 9.07 -9.30 -0.57
C ASN A 59 7.82 -8.71 0.11
N PHE A 60 6.64 -9.15 -0.32
CA PHE A 60 5.37 -8.63 0.17
C PHE A 60 5.04 -9.07 1.61
N GLN A 61 5.45 -10.27 2.01
CA GLN A 61 5.28 -10.73 3.39
C GLN A 61 6.13 -9.89 4.36
N THR A 62 7.38 -9.58 3.99
CA THR A 62 8.25 -8.69 4.77
C THR A 62 7.59 -7.31 4.93
N LEU A 63 7.05 -6.74 3.84
CA LEU A 63 6.28 -5.48 3.89
C LEU A 63 5.17 -5.54 4.96
N LEU A 64 4.29 -6.55 4.89
CA LEU A 64 3.18 -6.65 5.85
C LEU A 64 3.65 -6.89 7.29
N LYS A 65 4.73 -7.65 7.46
CA LYS A 65 5.34 -7.87 8.77
C LYS A 65 5.87 -6.56 9.37
N SER A 66 6.58 -5.74 8.58
CA SER A 66 7.10 -4.45 9.03
C SER A 66 5.98 -3.47 9.41
N VAL A 67 4.94 -3.39 8.58
CA VAL A 67 3.75 -2.58 8.88
C VAL A 67 3.10 -3.05 10.18
N LYS A 68 2.95 -4.36 10.37
CA LYS A 68 2.38 -4.92 11.59
C LYS A 68 3.24 -4.62 12.81
N GLN A 69 4.55 -4.86 12.73
CA GLN A 69 5.47 -4.61 13.85
C GLN A 69 5.45 -3.15 14.28
N HIS A 70 5.43 -2.21 13.33
CA HIS A 70 5.31 -0.79 13.63
C HIS A 70 4.06 -0.47 14.47
N PHE A 71 2.90 -1.04 14.10
CA PHE A 71 1.68 -0.82 14.86
C PHE A 71 1.60 -1.63 16.14
N GLU A 72 2.22 -2.81 16.25
CA GLU A 72 2.28 -3.57 17.51
C GLU A 72 3.19 -2.87 18.54
N GLU A 73 4.27 -2.22 18.09
CA GLU A 73 5.15 -1.42 18.95
C GLU A 73 4.48 -0.12 19.42
N GLU A 74 3.62 0.47 18.59
CA GLU A 74 2.85 1.67 18.91
C GLU A 74 1.54 1.36 19.69
N ASP A 75 1.00 0.13 19.62
CA ASP A 75 -0.38 -0.18 20.05
C ASP A 75 -0.49 -1.16 21.23
N SER A 76 -0.10 -0.65 22.40
CA SER A 76 -0.77 -0.99 23.67
C SER A 76 -1.87 0.02 24.03
N ALA A 77 -2.28 0.93 23.14
CA ALA A 77 -2.94 2.18 23.54
C ALA A 77 -4.24 2.57 22.80
N LEU A 78 -4.57 2.03 21.63
CA LEU A 78 -5.65 2.59 20.79
C LEU A 78 -6.82 1.66 20.51
N GLY A 79 -6.69 0.33 20.56
CA GLY A 79 -7.83 -0.60 20.45
C GLY A 79 -8.75 -0.36 19.24
N LYS A 80 -8.24 0.32 18.20
CA LYS A 80 -8.97 0.77 17.01
C LYS A 80 -8.39 0.05 15.80
N ASP A 81 -9.28 -0.36 14.88
CA ASP A 81 -8.85 -0.86 13.58
C ASP A 81 -8.10 0.22 12.80
N ILE A 82 -6.86 -0.10 12.42
CA ILE A 82 -6.00 0.74 11.59
C ILE A 82 -6.23 0.43 10.11
N CYS A 83 -6.55 1.47 9.35
CA CYS A 83 -6.67 1.44 7.89
C CYS A 83 -5.39 1.97 7.24
N VAL A 84 -4.79 1.18 6.36
CA VAL A 84 -3.58 1.56 5.63
C VAL A 84 -3.85 1.65 4.14
N TRP A 85 -3.25 2.62 3.48
CA TRP A 85 -3.28 2.76 2.03
C TRP A 85 -2.04 2.11 1.41
N ILE A 86 -2.24 1.12 0.55
CA ILE A 86 -1.18 0.43 -0.20
C ILE A 86 -1.57 0.47 -1.69
N ASP A 87 -0.65 0.96 -2.53
CA ASP A 87 -0.91 1.24 -3.95
C ASP A 87 -1.42 0.03 -4.73
N ILE A 88 -0.88 -1.18 -4.49
CA ILE A 88 -1.30 -2.39 -5.21
C ILE A 88 -2.77 -2.73 -5.04
N PHE A 89 -3.39 -2.31 -3.93
CA PHE A 89 -4.80 -2.57 -3.66
C PHE A 89 -5.69 -1.41 -4.07
N ALA A 90 -5.21 -0.18 -3.86
CA ALA A 90 -5.99 1.04 -3.99
C ALA A 90 -5.90 1.72 -5.36
N ILE A 91 -4.90 1.36 -6.19
CA ILE A 91 -4.78 1.82 -7.58
C ILE A 91 -5.24 0.71 -8.52
N ASN A 92 -5.98 1.09 -9.56
CA ASN A 92 -6.33 0.19 -10.64
C ASN A 92 -5.05 -0.28 -11.37
N GLN A 93 -4.76 -1.58 -11.30
CA GLN A 93 -3.55 -2.17 -11.89
C GLN A 93 -3.71 -2.46 -13.39
N HIS A 94 -4.92 -2.29 -13.94
CA HIS A 94 -5.17 -2.42 -15.37
C HIS A 94 -4.85 -1.09 -16.08
N PRO A 95 -4.03 -1.09 -17.14
CA PRO A 95 -3.72 0.13 -17.88
C PRO A 95 -4.98 0.77 -18.44
N GLY A 96 -5.19 2.05 -18.13
CA GLY A 96 -6.38 2.77 -18.57
C GLY A 96 -6.55 4.11 -17.89
N ARG A 97 -7.68 4.76 -18.20
CA ARG A 97 -8.03 6.06 -17.64
C ARG A 97 -8.12 6.04 -16.11
N GLU A 98 -8.72 4.99 -15.55
CA GLU A 98 -8.88 4.87 -14.09
C GLU A 98 -7.54 4.80 -13.37
N GLN A 99 -6.56 4.05 -13.90
CA GLN A 99 -5.21 4.02 -13.35
C GLN A 99 -4.55 5.41 -13.37
N VAL A 100 -4.71 6.16 -14.46
CA VAL A 100 -4.19 7.54 -14.56
C VAL A 100 -4.87 8.45 -13.55
N ASP A 101 -6.19 8.34 -13.40
CA ASP A 101 -6.97 9.13 -12.46
C ASP A 101 -6.56 8.77 -11.02
N ASP A 102 -6.37 7.50 -10.68
CA ASP A 102 -5.90 7.05 -9.35
C ASP A 102 -4.54 7.64 -8.99
N LEU A 103 -3.59 7.58 -9.93
CA LEU A 103 -2.25 8.14 -9.77
C LEU A 103 -2.28 9.67 -9.63
N ALA A 104 -3.22 10.35 -10.30
CA ALA A 104 -3.39 11.79 -10.17
C ALA A 104 -3.89 12.20 -8.78
N HIS A 105 -4.70 11.35 -8.13
CA HIS A 105 -5.25 11.61 -6.79
C HIS A 105 -4.34 11.20 -5.63
N LEU A 106 -3.19 10.58 -5.90
CA LEU A 106 -2.23 10.12 -4.89
C LEU A 106 -1.86 11.22 -3.86
N GLN A 107 -1.68 12.46 -4.33
CA GLN A 107 -1.35 13.59 -3.44
C GLN A 107 -2.44 13.86 -2.40
N ASN A 108 -3.71 13.64 -2.76
CA ASN A 108 -4.84 13.86 -1.86
C ASN A 108 -4.87 12.79 -0.77
N VAL A 109 -4.58 11.54 -1.14
CA VAL A 109 -4.48 10.43 -0.19
C VAL A 109 -3.37 10.70 0.84
N ILE A 110 -2.18 11.11 0.38
CA ILE A 110 -1.06 11.44 1.27
C ILE A 110 -1.44 12.55 2.26
N ARG A 111 -2.22 13.55 1.82
CA ARG A 111 -2.69 14.65 2.68
C ARG A 111 -3.78 14.23 3.68
N GLN A 112 -4.55 13.19 3.37
CA GLN A 112 -5.62 12.68 4.24
C GLN A 112 -5.10 11.71 5.30
N ALA A 113 -4.02 10.98 5.00
CA ALA A 113 -3.35 10.15 5.98
C ALA A 113 -2.85 10.98 7.17
N GLN A 114 -2.67 10.34 8.32
CA GLN A 114 -2.07 10.95 9.50
C GLN A 114 -0.55 10.99 9.39
N SER A 115 0.04 9.97 8.75
CA SER A 115 1.48 9.85 8.54
C SER A 115 1.78 8.96 7.34
N THR A 116 3.00 9.06 6.83
CA THR A 116 3.53 8.15 5.81
C THR A 116 4.55 7.20 6.43
N LEU A 117 4.36 5.90 6.21
CA LEU A 117 5.30 4.86 6.56
C LEU A 117 6.13 4.50 5.32
N LEU A 118 7.43 4.80 5.39
CA LEU A 118 8.38 4.49 4.34
C LEU A 118 9.20 3.24 4.71
N ILE A 119 9.12 2.22 3.85
CA ILE A 119 9.74 0.91 4.06
C ILE A 119 10.82 0.73 3.00
N LEU A 120 12.08 0.88 3.41
CA LEU A 120 13.23 1.05 2.51
C LEU A 120 14.03 -0.22 2.27
N ASP A 121 14.06 -1.13 3.23
CA ASP A 121 14.91 -2.32 3.20
C ASP A 121 14.19 -3.58 3.65
N ASP A 122 14.87 -4.71 3.45
CA ASP A 122 14.44 -6.06 3.86
C ASP A 122 14.51 -6.28 5.38
N THR A 123 15.20 -5.38 6.11
CA THR A 123 15.19 -5.36 7.57
C THR A 123 13.88 -4.82 8.11
N GLY A 124 13.10 -4.14 7.26
CA GLY A 124 11.76 -3.68 7.61
C GLY A 124 11.78 -2.42 8.47
N GLN A 125 12.85 -1.65 8.45
CA GLN A 125 12.90 -0.37 9.16
C GLN A 125 11.85 0.58 8.59
N VAL A 126 10.93 0.99 9.44
CA VAL A 126 9.85 1.91 9.11
C VAL A 126 10.25 3.32 9.51
N LEU A 127 10.35 4.21 8.54
CA LEU A 127 10.49 5.63 8.80
C LEU A 127 9.11 6.28 8.76
N CYS A 128 8.62 6.72 9.92
CA CYS A 128 7.38 7.46 10.04
C CYS A 128 7.66 8.95 9.83
N LEU A 129 7.04 9.54 8.81
CA LEU A 129 7.16 10.96 8.50
C LEU A 129 5.83 11.67 8.76
N GLY A 130 5.85 12.66 9.66
CA GLY A 130 4.74 13.58 9.88
C GLY A 130 4.49 14.44 8.63
N ILE A 131 3.22 14.66 8.30
CA ILE A 131 2.81 15.29 7.03
C ILE A 131 3.05 16.80 6.98
N THR A 132 3.52 17.43 8.07
CA THR A 132 3.63 18.89 8.17
C THR A 132 4.67 19.53 7.23
N ASP A 133 5.64 18.80 6.68
CA ASP A 133 6.80 19.45 6.03
C ASP A 133 7.24 18.93 4.63
N CYS A 134 6.65 17.85 4.07
CA CYS A 134 7.29 17.15 2.93
C CYS A 134 6.41 16.71 1.75
N VAL A 135 5.15 17.14 1.63
CA VAL A 135 4.24 16.65 0.58
C VAL A 135 4.77 16.85 -0.87
N PRO A 136 5.42 17.97 -1.25
CA PRO A 136 5.92 18.15 -2.61
C PRO A 136 7.13 17.25 -2.94
N CYS A 137 8.08 17.12 -2.01
CA CYS A 137 9.28 16.28 -2.19
C CYS A 137 8.94 14.79 -2.26
N PHE A 138 7.98 14.35 -1.44
CA PHE A 138 7.57 12.94 -1.40
C PHE A 138 6.93 12.49 -2.73
N VAL A 139 6.08 13.33 -3.33
CA VAL A 139 5.40 12.99 -4.59
C VAL A 139 6.39 12.95 -5.76
N LEU A 140 7.41 13.81 -5.75
CA LEU A 140 8.49 13.78 -6.75
C LEU A 140 9.33 12.49 -6.63
N THR A 141 9.73 12.12 -5.41
CA THR A 141 10.47 10.87 -5.17
C THR A 141 9.62 9.63 -5.49
N PHE A 142 8.33 9.61 -5.12
CA PHE A 142 7.42 8.50 -5.42
C PHE A 142 7.16 8.37 -6.93
N LYS A 143 6.95 9.48 -7.66
CA LYS A 143 6.83 9.44 -9.13
C LYS A 143 8.12 8.93 -9.80
N LEU A 144 9.28 9.35 -9.31
CA LEU A 144 10.57 8.87 -9.81
C LEU A 144 10.79 7.38 -9.53
N TYR A 145 10.39 6.89 -8.35
CA TYR A 145 10.56 5.48 -7.96
C TYR A 145 9.53 4.56 -8.65
N ALA A 146 8.27 5.00 -8.76
CA ALA A 146 7.22 4.29 -9.48
C ALA A 146 7.51 4.21 -10.98
N MET A 147 8.06 5.27 -11.60
CA MET A 147 8.48 5.22 -13.01
C MET A 147 9.76 4.39 -13.22
N ALA A 148 10.69 4.36 -12.26
CA ALA A 148 11.89 3.54 -12.35
C ALA A 148 11.63 2.04 -12.10
N SER A 149 10.53 1.68 -11.43
CA SER A 149 10.17 0.29 -11.11
C SER A 149 9.20 -0.35 -12.12
N GLN A 150 8.80 0.40 -13.16
CA GLN A 150 7.98 -0.07 -14.28
C GLN A 150 8.82 -0.46 -15.53
N ILE A 151 10.14 -0.54 -15.40
CA ILE A 151 11.09 -0.97 -16.45
C ILE A 151 11.76 -2.28 -16.04
#